data_AF-A0A437M1E1-F1
#
_entry.id   AF-A0A437M1E1-F1
#
_cell.length_a   1.000
_cell.length_b   1.000
_cell.length_c   1.000
_cell.angle_alpha   90.00
_cell.angle_beta   90.00
_cell.angle_gamma   90.00
#
_symmetry.space_group_name_H-M   'P 1'
#
loop_
_entity.id
_entity.type
_entity.pdbx_description
1 polymer ?
#
loop_
_entity_poly.entity_id
_entity_poly.type
_entity_poly.pdbx_seq_one_letter_code
_entity_poly.pdbx_strand_id
1 'polypeptide(L)'
;MAFQIKDFASITASMLNWMRAAQRRVTDFEIGSIVRSMLEAVAQEIDQLYQMMFVGIREAIPVATYRTFRFEPLAASGAGGLIRVSITPISTDTLIPAGSVFSPVGSGTVQYVSTADTIIAATASFVDVAVSATSTGSAGNVVGGTTFTLTPQPLAFVSAAAPGGLSGGDDGETPDQRKARFQQYIASLERSTDRAVEYAATLANVKDASGTVIERVTSARVVNPWEVDPITYAPGQAWLYIENRVGDPSSALMVRCQQIIDGYIDPSTGEKVTGWKAAGVPITVKKATRTLVDVDAALVVATGYDATAIKATVSGVIFSYLSTLPVGATFYRSEVIARAKAVAGVTDIVLSEPAANIVPANHEKLAPGAITVT
;
A
#
# COMPACT_ATOMS: atom_id res chain seq x y z
N MET A 1 31.30 18.58 23.73
CA MET A 1 31.00 17.33 24.47
C MET A 1 29.84 16.65 23.77
N ALA A 2 29.95 15.36 23.47
CA ALA A 2 28.82 14.59 22.94
C ALA A 2 27.74 14.45 24.02
N PHE A 3 26.47 14.51 23.62
CA PHE A 3 25.37 14.27 24.53
C PHE A 3 25.38 12.79 24.98
N GLN A 4 25.46 12.54 26.27
CA GLN A 4 25.45 11.20 26.85
C GLN A 4 24.23 11.07 27.77
N ILE A 5 23.41 10.04 27.51
CA ILE A 5 22.32 9.66 28.40
C ILE A 5 22.94 9.06 29.66
N LYS A 6 22.57 9.59 30.82
CA LYS A 6 22.99 9.06 32.12
C LYS A 6 21.86 8.24 32.69
N ASP A 7 22.17 7.04 33.16
CA ASP A 7 21.23 6.23 33.91
C ASP A 7 21.07 6.76 35.34
N PHE A 8 20.01 6.30 36.00
CA PHE A 8 19.71 6.61 37.39
C PHE A 8 20.93 6.41 38.33
N ALA A 9 21.66 5.31 38.16
CA ALA A 9 22.81 4.98 38.99
C ALA A 9 23.95 6.00 38.83
N SER A 10 24.26 6.40 37.60
CA SER A 10 25.29 7.40 37.31
C SER A 10 24.90 8.78 37.80
N ILE A 11 23.62 9.16 37.67
CA ILE A 11 23.10 10.44 38.18
C ILE A 11 23.20 10.49 39.70
N THR A 12 22.73 9.45 40.37
CA THR A 12 22.78 9.32 41.84
C THR A 12 24.22 9.36 42.34
N ALA A 13 25.13 8.60 41.70
CA ALA A 13 26.55 8.60 42.05
C ALA A 13 27.18 10.00 41.86
N SER A 14 26.85 10.70 40.78
CA SER A 14 27.33 12.07 40.54
C SER A 14 26.85 13.04 41.60
N MET A 15 25.57 12.97 41.99
CA MET A 15 24.98 13.83 43.03
C MET A 15 25.60 13.54 44.40
N LEU A 16 25.77 12.27 44.75
CA LEU A 16 26.42 11.85 45.99
C LEU A 16 27.87 12.33 46.06
N ASN A 17 28.64 12.16 44.98
CA ASN A 17 30.03 12.61 44.92
C ASN A 17 30.14 14.13 45.07
N TRP A 18 29.24 14.88 44.43
CA TRP A 18 29.20 16.34 44.57
C TRP A 18 28.86 16.75 46.01
N MET A 19 27.84 16.13 46.62
CA MET A 19 27.42 16.46 47.98
C MET A 19 28.46 16.05 49.05
N ARG A 20 29.20 14.95 48.83
CA ARG A 20 30.34 14.57 49.69
C ARG A 20 31.49 15.57 49.59
N ALA A 21 31.73 16.15 48.42
CA ALA A 21 32.79 17.12 48.21
C ALA A 21 32.43 18.54 48.71
N ALA A 22 31.17 18.96 48.55
CA ALA A 22 30.73 20.34 48.79
C ALA A 22 30.46 20.68 50.27
N GLN A 23 30.24 19.68 51.14
CA GLN A 23 29.88 19.92 52.53
C GLN A 23 30.47 18.87 53.49
N ARG A 24 30.48 19.18 54.79
CA ARG A 24 30.97 18.28 55.88
C ARG A 24 29.96 18.06 57.02
N ARG A 25 28.73 18.55 56.90
CA ARG A 25 27.67 18.52 57.93
C ARG A 25 26.83 17.25 57.86
N VAL A 26 26.58 16.74 56.66
CA VAL A 26 25.86 15.51 56.41
C VAL A 26 26.88 14.40 56.16
N THR A 27 26.81 13.34 56.95
CA THR A 27 27.77 12.24 56.95
C THR A 27 27.18 10.91 56.47
N ASP A 28 25.86 10.73 56.56
CA ASP A 28 25.19 9.48 56.19
C ASP A 28 24.66 9.52 54.75
N PHE A 29 25.30 8.72 53.89
CA PHE A 29 24.97 8.53 52.48
C PHE A 29 24.75 7.05 52.13
N GLU A 30 24.53 6.20 53.13
CA GLU A 30 24.28 4.78 52.92
C GLU A 30 22.88 4.52 52.35
N ILE A 31 22.68 3.34 51.78
CA ILE A 31 21.37 2.90 51.28
C ILE A 31 20.38 2.93 52.44
N GLY A 32 19.27 3.65 52.29
CA GLY A 32 18.25 3.84 53.32
C GLY A 32 18.37 5.13 54.14
N SER A 33 19.43 5.93 53.95
CA SER A 33 19.53 7.29 54.51
C SER A 33 18.49 8.22 53.88
N ILE A 34 17.85 9.07 54.70
CA ILE A 34 16.88 10.08 54.25
C ILE A 34 17.49 10.98 53.16
N VAL A 35 18.74 11.40 53.35
CA VAL A 35 19.42 12.29 52.39
C VAL A 35 19.64 11.57 51.07
N ARG A 36 20.04 10.30 51.11
CA ARG A 36 20.19 9.50 49.89
C ARG A 36 18.85 9.31 49.18
N SER A 37 17.79 8.98 49.90
CA SER A 37 16.45 8.85 49.31
C SER A 37 15.95 10.15 48.65
N MET A 38 16.26 11.31 49.23
CA MET A 38 15.97 12.60 48.60
C MET A 38 16.75 12.79 47.29
N LEU A 39 18.03 12.44 47.24
CA LEU A 39 18.84 12.53 46.02
C LEU A 39 18.39 11.53 44.96
N GLU A 40 18.04 10.30 45.36
CA GLU A 40 17.49 9.28 44.48
C GLU A 40 16.17 9.75 43.84
N ALA A 41 15.27 10.37 44.60
CA ALA A 41 14.05 10.95 44.03
C ALA A 41 14.33 11.98 42.93
N VAL A 42 15.30 12.89 43.13
CA VAL A 42 15.71 13.85 42.08
C VAL A 42 16.39 13.13 40.91
N ALA A 43 17.21 12.12 41.18
CA ALA A 43 17.88 11.34 40.13
C ALA A 43 16.88 10.61 39.23
N GLN A 44 15.76 10.13 39.78
CA GLN A 44 14.69 9.50 39.03
C GLN A 44 14.00 10.48 38.06
N GLU A 45 13.69 11.70 38.51
CA GLU A 45 13.12 12.74 37.64
C GLU A 45 14.10 13.15 36.52
N ILE A 46 15.40 13.21 36.82
CA ILE A 46 16.43 13.54 35.82
C ILE A 46 16.59 12.40 34.81
N ASP A 47 16.57 11.13 35.25
CA ASP A 47 16.59 9.97 34.34
C ASP A 47 15.37 9.99 33.42
N GLN A 48 14.18 10.23 33.97
CA GLN A 48 12.96 10.39 33.19
C GLN A 48 13.08 11.54 32.16
N LEU A 49 13.64 12.68 32.55
CA LEU A 49 13.89 13.80 31.63
C LEU A 49 14.87 13.42 30.52
N TYR A 50 15.95 12.70 30.82
CA TYR A 50 16.90 12.21 29.82
C TYR A 50 16.22 11.29 28.80
N GLN A 51 15.38 10.36 29.28
CA GLN A 51 14.64 9.44 28.44
C GLN A 51 13.60 10.17 27.57
N MET A 52 12.81 11.07 28.16
CA MET A 52 11.83 11.88 27.41
C MET A 52 12.50 12.74 26.34
N MET A 53 13.64 13.37 26.66
CA MET A 53 14.36 14.19 25.69
C MET A 53 14.94 13.33 24.56
N PHE A 54 15.49 12.16 24.86
CA PHE A 54 16.00 11.25 23.84
C PHE A 54 14.89 10.77 22.90
N VAL A 55 13.76 10.31 23.45
CA VAL A 55 12.60 9.87 22.66
C VAL A 55 12.04 11.03 21.85
N GLY A 56 11.86 12.20 22.47
CA GLY A 56 11.37 13.41 21.80
C GLY A 56 12.25 13.84 20.63
N ILE A 57 13.58 13.85 20.79
CA ILE A 57 14.50 14.16 19.68
C ILE A 57 14.43 13.08 18.60
N ARG A 58 14.41 11.81 18.99
CA ARG A 58 14.34 10.67 18.05
C ARG A 58 13.08 10.72 17.19
N GLU A 59 11.94 11.10 17.76
CA GLU A 59 10.67 11.26 17.05
C GLU A 59 10.59 12.59 16.28
N ALA A 60 11.18 13.66 16.79
CA ALA A 60 11.17 14.97 16.15
C ALA A 60 11.98 14.99 14.85
N ILE A 61 13.10 14.27 14.76
CA ILE A 61 13.94 14.20 13.55
C ILE A 61 13.12 13.83 12.29
N PRO A 62 12.44 12.67 12.23
CA PRO A 62 11.68 12.29 11.04
C PRO A 62 10.49 13.24 10.79
N VAL A 63 9.79 13.69 11.84
CA VAL A 63 8.66 14.61 11.70
C VAL A 63 9.11 15.96 11.11
N ALA A 64 10.24 16.50 11.57
CA ALA A 64 10.80 17.74 11.04
C ALA A 64 11.15 17.59 9.56
N THR A 65 11.81 16.48 9.18
CA THR A 65 12.12 16.19 7.78
C THR A 65 10.85 16.14 6.92
N TYR A 66 9.83 15.39 7.32
CA TYR A 66 8.59 15.31 6.55
C TYR A 66 7.89 16.67 6.42
N ARG A 67 7.87 17.48 7.48
CA ARG A 67 7.30 18.83 7.44
C ARG A 67 8.06 19.75 6.49
N THR A 68 9.39 19.69 6.46
CA THR A 68 10.21 20.49 5.54
C THR A 68 9.85 20.21 4.08
N PHE A 69 9.57 18.95 3.73
CA PHE A 69 9.16 18.55 2.38
C PHE A 69 7.64 18.58 2.14
N ARG A 70 6.84 19.01 3.12
CA ARG A 70 5.36 18.93 3.10
C ARG A 70 4.84 17.53 2.75
N PHE A 71 5.54 16.51 3.22
CA PHE A 71 5.29 15.11 2.90
C PHE A 71 4.38 14.48 3.95
N GLU A 72 3.09 14.79 3.90
CA GLU A 72 2.10 14.31 4.87
C GLU A 72 1.79 12.81 4.72
N PRO A 73 1.35 12.13 5.80
CA PRO A 73 0.90 10.75 5.71
C PRO A 73 -0.37 10.66 4.87
N LEU A 74 -0.55 9.57 4.13
CA LEU A 74 -1.82 9.34 3.45
C LEU A 74 -2.91 9.03 4.47
N ALA A 75 -4.05 9.71 4.33
CA ALA A 75 -5.21 9.48 5.18
C ALA A 75 -5.88 8.14 4.84
N ALA A 76 -6.53 7.54 5.83
CA ALA A 76 -7.39 6.38 5.61
C ALA A 76 -8.52 6.73 4.63
N SER A 77 -8.85 5.82 3.72
CA SER A 77 -9.96 5.96 2.79
C SER A 77 -11.17 5.14 3.24
N GLY A 78 -12.37 5.62 2.93
CA GLY A 78 -13.62 4.88 3.18
C GLY A 78 -13.91 3.91 2.06
N ALA A 79 -14.45 2.74 2.41
CA ALA A 79 -14.95 1.82 1.41
C ALA A 79 -16.21 2.38 0.73
N GLY A 80 -16.36 2.08 -0.55
CA GLY A 80 -17.51 2.49 -1.33
C GLY A 80 -17.86 1.46 -2.39
N GLY A 81 -19.02 1.65 -3.00
CA GLY A 81 -19.49 0.78 -4.05
C GLY A 81 -20.99 0.90 -4.25
N LEU A 82 -21.56 -0.13 -4.88
CA LEU A 82 -22.97 -0.17 -5.21
C LEU A 82 -23.69 -1.19 -4.32
N ILE A 83 -24.77 -0.76 -3.69
CA ILE A 83 -25.72 -1.65 -3.02
C ILE A 83 -26.96 -1.74 -3.90
N ARG A 84 -27.30 -2.95 -4.31
CA ARG A 84 -28.55 -3.25 -5.01
C ARG A 84 -29.70 -3.27 -4.01
N VAL A 85 -30.63 -2.34 -4.18
CA VAL A 85 -31.90 -2.32 -3.45
C VAL A 85 -32.97 -2.95 -4.32
N SER A 86 -33.64 -3.97 -3.80
CA SER A 86 -34.72 -4.69 -4.46
C SER A 86 -36.05 -4.41 -3.79
N ILE A 87 -37.07 -4.15 -4.60
CA ILE A 87 -38.46 -3.94 -4.17
C ILE A 87 -39.37 -4.88 -4.97
N THR A 88 -40.57 -5.15 -4.43
CA THR A 88 -41.64 -5.70 -5.27
C THR A 88 -42.08 -4.61 -6.24
N PRO A 89 -42.14 -4.86 -7.56
CA PRO A 89 -42.49 -3.84 -8.54
C PRO A 89 -43.81 -3.12 -8.23
N ILE A 90 -43.80 -1.79 -8.31
CA ILE A 90 -44.97 -0.94 -8.09
C ILE A 90 -45.14 0.05 -9.25
N SER A 91 -46.33 0.63 -9.41
CA SER A 91 -46.69 1.50 -10.54
C SER A 91 -46.22 2.95 -10.42
N THR A 92 -45.45 3.30 -9.39
CA THR A 92 -44.93 4.65 -9.13
C THR A 92 -43.44 4.62 -8.85
N ASP A 93 -42.74 5.69 -9.22
CA ASP A 93 -41.33 5.87 -8.88
C ASP A 93 -41.13 5.88 -7.37
N THR A 94 -40.09 5.21 -6.90
CA THR A 94 -39.70 5.16 -5.49
C THR A 94 -38.35 5.83 -5.31
N LEU A 95 -38.31 6.89 -4.52
CA LEU A 95 -37.09 7.62 -4.21
C LEU A 95 -36.35 6.99 -3.03
N ILE A 96 -35.05 6.75 -3.21
CA ILE A 96 -34.09 6.52 -2.13
C ILE A 96 -33.29 7.82 -1.98
N PRO A 97 -33.54 8.63 -0.93
CA PRO A 97 -32.87 9.91 -0.77
C PRO A 97 -31.39 9.72 -0.46
N ALA A 98 -30.57 10.70 -0.84
CA ALA A 98 -29.22 10.88 -0.34
C ALA A 98 -29.25 10.93 1.19
N GLY A 99 -28.26 10.32 1.85
CA GLY A 99 -28.28 10.20 3.31
C GLY A 99 -29.00 8.96 3.86
N SER A 100 -29.57 8.10 2.99
CA SER A 100 -30.13 6.82 3.41
C SER A 100 -29.03 5.90 3.96
N VAL A 101 -29.28 5.29 5.11
CA VAL A 101 -28.28 4.50 5.85
C VAL A 101 -28.48 3.01 5.56
N PHE A 102 -27.41 2.36 5.14
CA PHE A 102 -27.29 0.92 4.94
C PHE A 102 -26.41 0.34 6.05
N SER A 103 -26.98 -0.51 6.90
CA SER A 103 -26.24 -1.22 7.94
C SER A 103 -26.09 -2.70 7.57
N PRO A 104 -24.87 -3.26 7.52
CA PRO A 104 -24.68 -4.68 7.22
C PRO A 104 -25.45 -5.59 8.18
N VAL A 105 -26.09 -6.63 7.65
CA VAL A 105 -26.72 -7.67 8.46
C VAL A 105 -25.62 -8.63 8.91
N GLY A 106 -25.25 -8.62 10.20
CA GLY A 106 -24.17 -9.43 10.77
C GLY A 106 -23.16 -8.60 11.56
N SER A 107 -21.94 -9.12 11.74
CA SER A 107 -20.88 -8.56 12.60
C SER A 107 -20.19 -7.28 12.08
N GLY A 108 -20.86 -6.51 11.21
CA GLY A 108 -20.31 -5.28 10.64
C GLY A 108 -20.68 -4.04 11.45
N THR A 109 -19.70 -3.36 12.06
CA THR A 109 -19.91 -2.11 12.81
C THR A 109 -20.01 -0.89 11.90
N VAL A 110 -19.52 -0.98 10.67
CA VAL A 110 -19.43 0.16 9.74
C VAL A 110 -20.74 0.33 8.98
N GLN A 111 -21.32 1.52 9.05
CA GLN A 111 -22.51 1.90 8.29
C GLN A 111 -22.11 2.53 6.95
N TYR A 112 -23.02 2.52 5.98
CA TYR A 112 -22.82 3.13 4.68
C TYR A 112 -23.97 4.08 4.38
N VAL A 113 -23.69 5.17 3.68
CA VAL A 113 -24.67 6.22 3.39
C VAL A 113 -24.74 6.43 1.89
N SER A 114 -25.96 6.58 1.35
CA SER A 114 -26.15 6.93 -0.06
C SER A 114 -25.59 8.32 -0.36
N THR A 115 -24.79 8.42 -1.42
CA THR A 115 -24.10 9.66 -1.80
C THR A 115 -24.96 10.59 -2.64
N ALA A 116 -26.02 10.08 -3.26
CA ALA A 116 -26.94 10.82 -4.11
C ALA A 116 -28.35 10.23 -4.07
N ASP A 117 -29.34 11.06 -4.42
CA ASP A 117 -30.71 10.64 -4.65
C ASP A 117 -30.76 9.61 -5.78
N THR A 118 -31.38 8.46 -5.52
CA THR A 118 -31.49 7.37 -6.48
C THR A 118 -32.96 6.95 -6.61
N ILE A 119 -33.47 6.89 -7.84
CA ILE A 119 -34.86 6.56 -8.12
C ILE A 119 -34.96 5.13 -8.64
N ILE A 120 -35.82 4.32 -8.00
CA ILE A 120 -36.32 3.08 -8.59
C ILE A 120 -37.50 3.48 -9.48
N ALA A 121 -37.33 3.36 -10.80
CA ALA A 121 -38.39 3.68 -11.76
C ALA A 121 -39.61 2.77 -11.57
N ALA A 122 -40.80 3.28 -11.89
CA ALA A 122 -42.03 2.48 -11.90
C ALA A 122 -41.83 1.17 -12.67
N THR A 123 -42.38 0.08 -12.13
CA THR A 123 -42.27 -1.31 -12.62
C THR A 123 -40.89 -1.96 -12.52
N ALA A 124 -39.84 -1.23 -12.14
CA ALA A 124 -38.53 -1.81 -11.88
C ALA A 124 -38.55 -2.61 -10.56
N SER A 125 -37.77 -3.69 -10.51
CA SER A 125 -37.63 -4.56 -9.33
C SER A 125 -36.38 -4.26 -8.50
N PHE A 126 -35.44 -3.48 -9.03
CA PHE A 126 -34.22 -3.10 -8.32
C PHE A 126 -33.59 -1.81 -8.87
N VAL A 127 -32.74 -1.19 -8.06
CA VAL A 127 -31.78 -0.16 -8.47
C VAL A 127 -30.46 -0.35 -7.73
N ASP A 128 -29.34 0.03 -8.36
CA ASP A 128 -28.02 0.04 -7.74
C ASP A 128 -27.75 1.44 -7.17
N VAL A 129 -27.63 1.53 -5.85
CA VAL A 129 -27.41 2.77 -5.10
C VAL A 129 -25.93 2.91 -4.77
N ALA A 130 -25.33 4.04 -5.14
CA ALA A 130 -23.96 4.36 -4.76
C ALA A 130 -23.88 4.75 -3.28
N VAL A 131 -22.99 4.10 -2.54
CA VAL A 131 -22.81 4.31 -1.10
C VAL A 131 -21.34 4.52 -0.73
N SER A 132 -21.11 5.23 0.37
CA SER A 132 -19.81 5.36 1.01
C SER A 132 -19.89 5.01 2.49
N ALA A 133 -18.82 4.41 3.02
CA ALA A 133 -18.71 4.07 4.43
C ALA A 133 -18.66 5.33 5.31
N THR A 134 -19.31 5.28 6.48
CA THR A 134 -19.29 6.38 7.47
C THR A 134 -17.95 6.48 8.20
N SER A 135 -17.21 5.38 8.27
CA SER A 135 -15.85 5.32 8.82
C SER A 135 -14.85 4.93 7.75
N THR A 136 -13.68 5.55 7.77
CA THR A 136 -12.54 5.19 6.93
C THR A 136 -11.80 3.98 7.49
N GLY A 137 -11.02 3.30 6.65
CA GLY A 137 -10.25 2.12 7.02
C GLY A 137 -10.68 0.84 6.30
N SER A 138 -9.81 -0.16 6.37
CA SER A 138 -9.98 -1.47 5.74
C SER A 138 -11.17 -2.26 6.30
N ALA A 139 -11.56 -1.98 7.54
CA ALA A 139 -12.73 -2.56 8.22
C ALA A 139 -14.07 -2.23 7.52
N GLY A 140 -14.10 -1.19 6.67
CA GLY A 140 -15.27 -0.87 5.84
C GLY A 140 -15.42 -1.74 4.59
N ASN A 141 -14.47 -2.62 4.27
CA ASN A 141 -14.61 -3.50 3.12
C ASN A 141 -15.55 -4.68 3.45
N VAL A 142 -16.44 -5.00 2.52
CA VAL A 142 -17.37 -6.14 2.67
C VAL A 142 -17.33 -7.02 1.44
N VAL A 143 -17.47 -8.31 1.67
CA VAL A 143 -17.46 -9.32 0.62
C VAL A 143 -18.73 -9.23 -0.24
N GLY A 144 -18.62 -9.69 -1.49
CA GLY A 144 -19.78 -9.81 -2.39
C GLY A 144 -20.89 -10.69 -1.79
N GLY A 145 -22.13 -10.25 -1.98
CA GLY A 145 -23.32 -10.92 -1.43
C GLY A 145 -23.70 -10.50 -0.01
N THR A 146 -22.94 -9.60 0.63
CA THR A 146 -23.32 -9.05 1.94
C THR A 146 -24.68 -8.34 1.85
N THR A 147 -25.55 -8.62 2.82
CA THR A 147 -26.90 -8.02 2.89
C THR A 147 -26.93 -6.87 3.91
N PHE A 148 -27.86 -5.93 3.72
CA PHE A 148 -27.95 -4.71 4.50
C PHE A 148 -29.40 -4.43 4.93
N THR A 149 -29.57 -3.86 6.11
CA THR A 149 -30.79 -3.16 6.49
C THR A 149 -30.71 -1.72 6.00
N LEU A 150 -31.75 -1.26 5.29
CA LEU A 150 -31.87 0.10 4.76
C LEU A 150 -32.76 0.95 5.65
N THR A 151 -32.35 2.17 6.00
CA THR A 151 -33.12 3.14 6.78
C THR A 151 -33.06 4.53 6.13
N PRO A 152 -34.20 5.15 5.77
CA PRO A 152 -35.57 4.64 5.84
C PRO A 152 -35.82 3.53 4.79
N GLN A 153 -36.72 2.58 5.10
CA GLN A 153 -37.10 1.56 4.13
C GLN A 153 -38.06 2.13 3.06
N PRO A 154 -37.78 1.93 1.77
CA PRO A 154 -38.70 2.29 0.70
C PRO A 154 -39.95 1.39 0.72
N LEU A 155 -41.04 1.85 0.10
CA LEU A 155 -42.26 1.05 -0.05
C LEU A 155 -41.96 -0.25 -0.81
N ALA A 156 -42.57 -1.36 -0.38
CA ALA A 156 -42.40 -2.68 -0.99
C ALA A 156 -40.96 -3.22 -0.97
N PHE A 157 -40.11 -2.75 -0.04
CA PHE A 157 -38.74 -3.24 0.16
C PHE A 157 -38.68 -4.76 0.35
N VAL A 158 -37.76 -5.40 -0.38
CA VAL A 158 -37.47 -6.84 -0.29
C VAL A 158 -36.11 -7.06 0.36
N SER A 159 -35.05 -6.46 -0.19
CA SER A 159 -33.69 -6.65 0.29
C SER A 159 -32.76 -5.54 -0.19
N ALA A 160 -31.66 -5.32 0.54
CA ALA A 160 -30.51 -4.59 0.07
C ALA A 160 -29.27 -5.50 0.16
N ALA A 161 -28.51 -5.63 -0.92
CA ALA A 161 -27.31 -6.45 -0.96
C ALA A 161 -26.24 -5.81 -1.84
N ALA A 162 -24.96 -6.08 -1.58
CA ALA A 162 -23.86 -5.65 -2.44
C ALA A 162 -23.34 -6.84 -3.26
N PRO A 163 -23.80 -7.08 -4.51
CA PRO A 163 -23.41 -8.26 -5.28
C PRO A 163 -21.90 -8.34 -5.52
N GLY A 164 -21.26 -7.19 -5.80
CA GLY A 164 -19.81 -7.08 -6.00
C GLY A 164 -19.00 -6.77 -4.73
N GLY A 165 -19.66 -6.65 -3.57
CA GLY A 165 -19.05 -6.18 -2.33
C GLY A 165 -18.81 -4.66 -2.33
N LEU A 166 -18.22 -4.16 -1.25
CA LEU A 166 -17.75 -2.78 -1.14
C LEU A 166 -16.26 -2.80 -0.85
N SER A 167 -15.50 -1.96 -1.54
CA SER A 167 -14.03 -1.97 -1.53
C SER A 167 -13.48 -0.54 -1.55
N GLY A 168 -12.16 -0.41 -1.47
CA GLY A 168 -11.49 0.91 -1.44
C GLY A 168 -11.34 1.50 -0.04
N GLY A 169 -11.80 0.78 1.00
CA GLY A 169 -11.42 1.07 2.38
C GLY A 169 -9.98 0.67 2.59
N ASP A 170 -9.15 1.63 2.98
CA ASP A 170 -7.75 1.40 3.29
C ASP A 170 -7.39 2.14 4.58
N ASP A 171 -6.52 1.54 5.38
CA ASP A 171 -6.11 2.12 6.64
C ASP A 171 -5.15 3.29 6.41
N GLY A 172 -5.03 4.16 7.43
CA GLY A 172 -4.07 5.25 7.39
C GLY A 172 -2.66 4.72 7.21
N GLU A 173 -1.85 5.42 6.43
CA GLU A 173 -0.49 5.00 6.13
C GLU A 173 0.35 4.84 7.40
N THR A 174 0.96 3.66 7.56
CA THR A 174 1.83 3.36 8.71
C THR A 174 3.17 4.12 8.61
N PRO A 175 3.89 4.34 9.73
CA PRO A 175 5.19 5.01 9.71
C PRO A 175 6.22 4.36 8.77
N ASP A 176 6.23 3.02 8.69
CA ASP A 176 7.16 2.29 7.81
C ASP A 176 6.79 2.44 6.33
N GLN A 177 5.50 2.39 5.99
CA GLN A 177 5.02 2.67 4.63
C GLN A 177 5.36 4.11 4.22
N ARG A 178 5.12 5.10 5.12
CA ARG A 178 5.48 6.50 4.88
C ARG A 178 6.98 6.67 4.67
N LYS A 179 7.81 5.99 5.46
CA LYS A 179 9.27 6.01 5.30
C LYS A 179 9.69 5.45 3.95
N ALA A 180 9.14 4.31 3.52
CA ALA A 180 9.43 3.72 2.22
C ALA A 180 9.00 4.65 1.07
N ARG A 181 7.79 5.23 1.14
CA ARG A 181 7.30 6.21 0.17
C ARG A 181 8.15 7.48 0.15
N PHE A 182 8.64 7.94 1.31
CA PHE A 182 9.51 9.10 1.39
C PHE A 182 10.90 8.85 0.77
N GLN A 183 11.47 7.66 0.93
CA GLN A 183 12.72 7.29 0.27
C GLN A 183 12.58 7.31 -1.25
N GLN A 184 11.46 6.81 -1.77
CA GLN A 184 11.13 6.91 -3.19
C GLN A 184 10.95 8.36 -3.63
N TYR A 185 10.26 9.18 -2.84
CA TYR A 185 10.10 10.62 -3.11
C TYR A 185 11.45 11.35 -3.22
N ILE A 186 12.36 11.15 -2.27
CA ILE A 186 13.70 11.77 -2.31
C ILE A 186 14.49 11.29 -3.52
N ALA A 187 14.48 9.98 -3.82
CA ALA A 187 15.11 9.44 -5.02
C ALA A 187 14.51 10.00 -6.32
N SER A 188 13.22 10.40 -6.28
CA SER A 188 12.53 10.98 -7.43
C SER A 188 12.78 12.48 -7.63
N LEU A 189 13.32 13.20 -6.63
CA LEU A 189 13.59 14.65 -6.74
C LEU A 189 14.57 14.96 -7.88
N GLU A 190 15.52 14.06 -8.12
CA GLU A 190 16.42 14.09 -9.27
C GLU A 190 15.68 13.54 -10.51
N ARG A 191 14.61 14.23 -10.92
CA ARG A 191 13.58 13.82 -11.91
C ARG A 191 14.08 12.97 -13.10
N SER A 192 15.29 13.22 -13.58
CA SER A 192 15.89 12.57 -14.75
C SER A 192 16.82 11.38 -14.44
N THR A 193 16.86 10.89 -13.20
CA THR A 193 17.52 9.61 -12.87
C THR A 193 16.62 8.43 -13.24
N ASP A 194 17.21 7.25 -13.43
CA ASP A 194 16.48 6.03 -13.77
C ASP A 194 15.31 5.78 -12.80
N ARG A 195 15.56 5.89 -11.48
CA ARG A 195 14.52 5.70 -10.45
C ARG A 195 13.42 6.75 -10.49
N ALA A 196 13.75 8.00 -10.81
CA ALA A 196 12.77 9.06 -10.89
C ALA A 196 11.84 8.88 -12.11
N VAL A 197 12.40 8.47 -13.25
CA VAL A 197 11.64 8.14 -14.45
C VAL A 197 10.77 6.90 -14.25
N GLU A 198 11.28 5.87 -13.56
CA GLU A 198 10.50 4.69 -13.17
C GLU A 198 9.33 5.07 -12.25
N TYR A 199 9.56 5.91 -11.23
CA TYR A 199 8.50 6.41 -10.37
C TYR A 199 7.46 7.23 -11.16
N ALA A 200 7.91 8.12 -12.04
CA ALA A 200 7.03 8.94 -12.87
C ALA A 200 6.08 8.08 -13.71
N ALA A 201 6.57 6.97 -14.25
CA ALA A 201 5.74 6.05 -15.02
C ALA A 201 4.58 5.48 -14.19
N THR A 202 4.79 5.20 -12.90
CA THR A 202 3.72 4.68 -12.01
C THR A 202 2.58 5.67 -11.78
N LEU A 203 2.78 6.96 -12.05
CA LEU A 203 1.73 7.98 -12.00
C LEU A 203 0.78 7.89 -13.21
N ALA A 204 1.17 7.19 -14.28
CA ALA A 204 0.37 7.04 -15.48
C ALA A 204 -0.82 6.10 -15.23
N ASN A 205 -2.02 6.63 -15.49
CA ASN A 205 -3.27 5.91 -15.44
C ASN A 205 -4.20 6.39 -16.56
N VAL A 206 -5.04 5.47 -17.05
CA VAL A 206 -6.12 5.75 -17.99
C VAL A 206 -7.43 5.72 -17.21
N LYS A 207 -8.26 6.73 -17.44
CA LYS A 207 -9.58 6.86 -16.82
C LYS A 207 -10.68 6.71 -17.87
N ASP A 208 -11.82 6.17 -17.46
CA ASP A 208 -13.04 6.20 -18.26
C ASP A 208 -13.69 7.59 -18.27
N ALA A 209 -14.80 7.73 -19.00
CA ALA A 209 -15.57 8.98 -19.08
C ALA A 209 -16.15 9.43 -17.73
N SER A 210 -16.28 8.52 -16.77
CA SER A 210 -16.76 8.79 -15.41
C SER A 210 -15.63 9.11 -14.43
N GLY A 211 -14.37 9.13 -14.89
CA GLY A 211 -13.19 9.43 -14.08
C GLY A 211 -12.61 8.25 -13.30
N THR A 212 -13.14 7.04 -13.49
CA THR A 212 -12.65 5.81 -12.85
C THR A 212 -11.37 5.35 -13.53
N VAL A 213 -10.35 4.99 -12.76
CA VAL A 213 -9.10 4.44 -13.30
C VAL A 213 -9.35 3.01 -13.80
N ILE A 214 -9.30 2.82 -15.11
CA ILE A 214 -9.49 1.52 -15.78
C ILE A 214 -8.17 0.78 -16.03
N GLU A 215 -7.06 1.51 -16.09
CA GLU A 215 -5.73 0.94 -16.32
C GLU A 215 -4.66 1.82 -15.67
N ARG A 216 -3.60 1.21 -15.14
CA ARG A 216 -2.46 1.95 -14.57
C ARG A 216 -1.16 1.19 -14.77
N VAL A 217 -0.06 1.93 -14.81
CA VAL A 217 1.27 1.34 -14.73
C VAL A 217 1.48 0.78 -13.33
N THR A 218 1.78 -0.51 -13.24
CA THR A 218 2.07 -1.18 -11.96
C THR A 218 3.56 -1.33 -11.72
N SER A 219 4.32 -1.57 -12.79
CA SER A 219 5.77 -1.64 -12.74
C SER A 219 6.37 -0.99 -13.98
N ALA A 220 7.53 -0.35 -13.79
CA ALA A 220 8.30 0.26 -14.83
C ALA A 220 9.79 0.02 -14.61
N ARG A 221 10.54 -0.05 -15.70
CA ARG A 221 12.00 -0.18 -15.66
C ARG A 221 12.67 0.62 -16.77
N VAL A 222 13.67 1.41 -16.41
CA VAL A 222 14.53 2.09 -17.37
C VAL A 222 15.64 1.14 -17.83
N VAL A 223 15.88 1.12 -19.14
CA VAL A 223 16.96 0.38 -19.77
C VAL A 223 17.71 1.32 -20.70
N ASN A 224 19.01 1.42 -20.47
CA ASN A 224 19.92 2.16 -21.32
C ASN A 224 20.46 1.22 -22.41
N PRO A 225 20.02 1.35 -23.68
CA PRO A 225 20.37 0.39 -24.72
C PRO A 225 21.88 0.34 -25.02
N TRP A 226 22.59 1.45 -24.80
CA TRP A 226 24.05 1.53 -24.96
C TRP A 226 24.82 0.66 -23.96
N GLU A 227 24.25 0.30 -22.80
CA GLU A 227 24.90 -0.59 -21.83
C GLU A 227 24.97 -2.03 -22.34
N VAL A 228 24.02 -2.43 -23.18
CA VAL A 228 23.92 -3.79 -23.73
C VAL A 228 24.61 -3.87 -25.10
N ASP A 229 24.39 -2.88 -25.96
CA ASP A 229 25.02 -2.78 -27.27
C ASP A 229 25.54 -1.35 -27.52
N PRO A 230 26.77 -1.05 -27.09
CA PRO A 230 27.39 0.26 -27.25
C PRO A 230 27.79 0.57 -28.71
N ILE A 231 27.73 -0.42 -29.61
CA ILE A 231 28.10 -0.26 -31.02
C ILE A 231 26.89 0.26 -31.81
N THR A 232 25.72 -0.33 -31.57
CA THR A 232 24.47 0.04 -32.25
C THR A 232 23.84 1.29 -31.65
N TYR A 233 23.95 1.48 -30.33
CA TYR A 233 23.27 2.55 -29.62
C TYR A 233 24.24 3.54 -28.99
N ALA A 234 24.17 4.80 -29.45
CA ALA A 234 24.89 5.90 -28.82
C ALA A 234 24.34 6.19 -27.41
N PRO A 235 25.18 6.68 -26.48
CA PRO A 235 24.74 7.15 -25.18
C PRO A 235 23.81 8.37 -25.31
N GLY A 236 22.96 8.58 -24.31
CA GLY A 236 22.03 9.72 -24.26
C GLY A 236 20.59 9.40 -24.70
N GLN A 237 20.24 8.13 -24.87
CA GLN A 237 18.86 7.66 -25.03
C GLN A 237 18.54 6.58 -24.00
N ALA A 238 17.29 6.53 -23.57
CA ALA A 238 16.81 5.50 -22.65
C ALA A 238 15.46 4.94 -23.10
N TRP A 239 15.20 3.68 -22.78
CA TRP A 239 13.90 3.05 -22.98
C TRP A 239 13.22 2.80 -21.64
N LEU A 240 11.96 3.17 -21.55
CA LEU A 240 11.15 2.98 -20.35
C LEU A 240 10.14 1.87 -20.61
N TYR A 241 10.41 0.69 -20.06
CA TYR A 241 9.52 -0.46 -20.20
C TYR A 241 8.45 -0.43 -19.11
N ILE A 242 7.18 -0.43 -19.51
CA ILE A 242 6.04 -0.38 -18.58
C ILE A 242 5.16 -1.63 -18.65
N GLU A 243 4.44 -1.89 -17.57
CA GLU A 243 3.51 -3.02 -17.43
C GLU A 243 2.26 -2.63 -16.60
N ASN A 244 1.11 -3.24 -16.92
CA ASN A 244 -0.20 -2.95 -16.31
C ASN A 244 -0.79 -4.13 -15.49
N ARG A 245 0.04 -5.12 -15.11
CA ARG A 245 -0.29 -6.39 -14.42
C ARG A 245 -1.22 -7.35 -15.17
N VAL A 246 -2.26 -6.87 -15.84
CA VAL A 246 -3.32 -7.69 -16.47
C VAL A 246 -2.90 -8.24 -17.83
N GLY A 247 -2.13 -7.49 -18.62
CA GLY A 247 -1.73 -7.89 -19.96
C GLY A 247 -0.65 -6.98 -20.53
N ASP A 248 -0.75 -6.71 -21.83
CA ASP A 248 0.04 -5.67 -22.48
C ASP A 248 -0.57 -4.29 -22.17
N PRO A 249 0.24 -3.25 -21.90
CA PRO A 249 -0.22 -1.88 -21.77
C PRO A 249 -0.99 -1.40 -23.01
N SER A 250 -2.14 -0.74 -22.81
CA SER A 250 -2.89 -0.14 -23.91
C SER A 250 -2.14 1.03 -24.56
N SER A 251 -2.45 1.35 -25.82
CA SER A 251 -1.88 2.51 -26.51
C SER A 251 -2.19 3.83 -25.80
N ALA A 252 -3.36 3.94 -25.14
CA ALA A 252 -3.72 5.11 -24.34
C ALA A 252 -2.83 5.26 -23.11
N LEU A 253 -2.52 4.16 -22.41
CA LEU A 253 -1.62 4.18 -21.26
C LEU A 253 -0.19 4.54 -21.68
N MET A 254 0.28 3.99 -22.80
CA MET A 254 1.59 4.29 -23.37
C MET A 254 1.75 5.79 -23.69
N VAL A 255 0.76 6.38 -24.36
CA VAL A 255 0.75 7.83 -24.68
C VAL A 255 0.70 8.66 -23.39
N ARG A 256 -0.14 8.27 -22.42
CA ARG A 256 -0.23 8.98 -21.15
C ARG A 256 1.07 8.95 -20.38
N CYS A 257 1.74 7.80 -20.34
CA CYS A 257 3.06 7.67 -19.74
C CYS A 257 4.09 8.55 -20.46
N GLN A 258 4.12 8.53 -21.78
CA GLN A 258 5.02 9.38 -22.57
C GLN A 258 4.80 10.88 -22.28
N GLN A 259 3.55 11.33 -22.17
CA GLN A 259 3.20 12.71 -21.77
C GLN A 259 3.74 13.07 -20.38
N ILE A 260 3.65 12.16 -19.41
CA ILE A 260 4.20 12.41 -18.06
C ILE A 260 5.71 12.56 -18.12
N ILE A 261 6.40 11.72 -18.91
CA ILE A 261 7.86 11.78 -19.05
C ILE A 261 8.32 13.04 -19.79
N ASP A 262 7.69 13.39 -20.90
CA ASP A 262 8.05 14.56 -21.72
C ASP A 262 7.59 15.89 -21.11
N GLY A 263 6.53 15.85 -20.29
CA GLY A 263 5.76 17.03 -19.89
C GLY A 263 4.66 17.32 -20.90
N TYR A 264 3.57 17.92 -20.42
CA TYR A 264 2.40 18.21 -21.23
C TYR A 264 1.70 19.48 -20.76
N ILE A 265 0.85 20.02 -21.61
CA ILE A 265 -0.10 21.08 -21.23
C ILE A 265 -1.40 20.37 -20.88
N ASP A 266 -1.88 20.56 -19.66
CA ASP A 266 -3.15 19.99 -19.24
C ASP A 266 -4.27 20.58 -20.11
N PRO A 267 -5.01 19.78 -20.88
CA PRO A 267 -6.03 20.30 -21.79
C PRO A 267 -7.23 20.91 -21.07
N SER A 268 -7.45 20.57 -19.79
CA SER A 268 -8.57 21.06 -18.98
C SER A 268 -8.28 22.39 -18.30
N THR A 269 -7.04 22.60 -17.84
CA THR A 269 -6.64 23.83 -17.11
C THR A 269 -5.74 24.75 -17.92
N GLY A 270 -5.13 24.27 -19.01
CA GLY A 270 -4.13 24.99 -19.79
C GLY A 270 -2.77 25.12 -19.09
N GLU A 271 -2.59 24.48 -17.92
CA GLU A 271 -1.35 24.58 -17.15
C GLU A 271 -0.23 23.72 -17.74
N LYS A 272 1.00 24.24 -17.68
CA LYS A 272 2.20 23.52 -18.11
C LYS A 272 2.66 22.58 -17.00
N VAL A 273 2.49 21.29 -17.21
CA VAL A 273 3.01 20.24 -16.33
C VAL A 273 4.42 19.88 -16.77
N THR A 274 5.39 20.05 -15.87
CA THR A 274 6.80 19.73 -16.17
C THR A 274 7.00 18.22 -16.32
N GLY A 275 7.74 17.83 -17.36
CA GLY A 275 8.17 16.45 -17.56
C GLY A 275 9.22 15.99 -16.55
N TRP A 276 9.50 14.70 -16.61
CA TRP A 276 10.48 14.04 -15.74
C TRP A 276 11.83 13.85 -16.43
N LYS A 277 11.89 13.82 -17.76
CA LYS A 277 13.16 13.71 -18.48
C LYS A 277 13.94 15.03 -18.52
N ALA A 278 15.27 14.95 -18.60
CA ALA A 278 16.11 16.09 -18.92
C ALA A 278 15.90 16.57 -20.37
N ALA A 279 16.09 17.88 -20.58
CA ALA A 279 16.09 18.46 -21.91
C ALA A 279 17.20 17.81 -22.77
N GLY A 280 16.86 17.41 -24.00
CA GLY A 280 17.81 16.77 -24.92
C GLY A 280 17.98 15.25 -24.77
N VAL A 281 17.44 14.63 -23.70
CA VAL A 281 17.47 13.16 -23.54
C VAL A 281 16.15 12.57 -24.05
N PRO A 282 16.14 11.81 -25.17
CA PRO A 282 14.98 11.03 -25.58
C PRO A 282 14.78 9.83 -24.65
N ILE A 283 13.62 9.77 -24.00
CA ILE A 283 13.13 8.59 -23.29
C ILE A 283 11.91 8.07 -24.04
N THR A 284 12.01 6.84 -24.56
CA THR A 284 10.91 6.22 -25.31
C THR A 284 10.21 5.19 -24.44
N VAL A 285 8.92 5.37 -24.20
CA VAL A 285 8.10 4.39 -23.49
C VAL A 285 7.83 3.18 -24.39
N LYS A 286 8.12 1.97 -23.88
CA LYS A 286 7.92 0.68 -24.54
C LYS A 286 7.11 -0.26 -23.63
N LYS A 287 6.44 -1.24 -24.21
CA LYS A 287 5.80 -2.32 -23.42
C LYS A 287 6.85 -3.33 -22.99
N ALA A 288 6.82 -3.74 -21.72
CA ALA A 288 7.64 -4.86 -21.26
C ALA A 288 7.20 -6.16 -21.94
N THR A 289 8.16 -7.01 -22.32
CA THR A 289 7.84 -8.33 -22.91
C THR A 289 7.38 -9.27 -21.81
N ARG A 290 6.19 -9.84 -21.92
CA ARG A 290 5.68 -10.81 -20.94
C ARG A 290 6.24 -12.20 -21.24
N THR A 291 6.96 -12.77 -20.29
CA THR A 291 7.46 -14.15 -20.34
C THR A 291 6.66 -14.96 -19.32
N LEU A 292 5.89 -15.94 -19.81
CA LEU A 292 5.08 -16.80 -18.95
C LEU A 292 5.99 -17.80 -18.21
N VAL A 293 5.73 -17.97 -16.92
CA VAL A 293 6.42 -18.92 -16.05
C VAL A 293 5.40 -19.93 -15.56
N ASP A 294 5.55 -21.17 -16.01
CA ASP A 294 4.78 -22.30 -15.53
C ASP A 294 5.36 -22.79 -14.20
N VAL A 295 4.47 -23.18 -13.28
CA VAL A 295 4.83 -23.62 -11.94
C VAL A 295 4.12 -24.91 -11.62
N ASP A 296 4.90 -25.97 -11.41
CA ASP A 296 4.40 -27.26 -10.94
C ASP A 296 4.95 -27.55 -9.54
N ALA A 297 4.05 -27.81 -8.60
CA ALA A 297 4.38 -28.11 -7.21
C ALA A 297 3.57 -29.29 -6.67
N ALA A 298 4.20 -30.09 -5.80
CA ALA A 298 3.56 -31.13 -5.01
C ALA A 298 3.46 -30.69 -3.54
N LEU A 299 2.27 -30.71 -2.97
CA LEU A 299 2.01 -30.30 -1.59
C LEU A 299 1.80 -31.49 -0.65
N VAL A 300 2.36 -31.38 0.56
CA VAL A 300 2.01 -32.24 1.69
C VAL A 300 1.17 -31.42 2.66
N VAL A 301 -0.10 -31.77 2.81
CA VAL A 301 -1.06 -31.06 3.66
C VAL A 301 -1.16 -31.73 5.03
N ALA A 302 -1.22 -30.93 6.09
CA ALA A 302 -1.37 -31.40 7.47
C ALA A 302 -2.75 -32.06 7.70
N THR A 303 -2.82 -33.01 8.62
CA THR A 303 -4.07 -33.67 8.99
C THR A 303 -5.05 -32.68 9.61
N GLY A 304 -6.34 -32.76 9.22
CA GLY A 304 -7.40 -31.87 9.71
C GLY A 304 -7.66 -30.64 8.82
N TYR A 305 -6.90 -30.43 7.74
CA TYR A 305 -7.14 -29.40 6.74
C TYR A 305 -7.75 -29.96 5.45
N ASP A 306 -8.57 -29.16 4.76
CA ASP A 306 -9.09 -29.50 3.43
C ASP A 306 -8.01 -29.31 2.36
N ALA A 307 -7.52 -30.43 1.82
CA ALA A 307 -6.48 -30.43 0.81
C ALA A 307 -6.87 -29.67 -0.46
N THR A 308 -8.14 -29.66 -0.86
CA THR A 308 -8.60 -28.95 -2.06
C THR A 308 -8.56 -27.43 -1.85
N ALA A 309 -9.06 -26.96 -0.71
CA ALA A 309 -9.04 -25.55 -0.34
C ALA A 309 -7.60 -25.00 -0.18
N ILE A 310 -6.71 -25.80 0.41
CA ILE A 310 -5.30 -25.43 0.57
C ILE A 310 -4.58 -25.36 -0.77
N LYS A 311 -4.79 -26.33 -1.68
CA LYS A 311 -4.22 -26.27 -3.03
C LYS A 311 -4.65 -25.02 -3.78
N ALA A 312 -5.94 -24.68 -3.76
CA ALA A 312 -6.45 -23.47 -4.40
C ALA A 312 -5.85 -22.19 -3.79
N THR A 313 -5.70 -22.15 -2.47
CA THR A 313 -5.09 -21.02 -1.75
C THR A 313 -3.62 -20.85 -2.11
N VAL A 314 -2.85 -21.95 -2.12
CA VAL A 314 -1.43 -21.94 -2.51
C VAL A 314 -1.27 -21.53 -3.97
N SER A 315 -2.08 -22.04 -4.89
CA SER A 315 -2.09 -21.60 -6.29
C SER A 315 -2.33 -20.09 -6.41
N GLY A 316 -3.26 -19.54 -5.62
CA GLY A 316 -3.52 -18.10 -5.55
C GLY A 316 -2.34 -17.29 -5.01
N VAL A 317 -1.62 -17.80 -4.00
CA VAL A 317 -0.41 -17.16 -3.45
C VAL A 317 0.72 -17.14 -4.48
N ILE A 318 0.94 -18.25 -5.19
CA ILE A 318 1.95 -18.35 -6.26
C ILE A 318 1.61 -17.40 -7.41
N PHE A 319 0.35 -17.40 -7.85
CA PHE A 319 -0.15 -16.49 -8.88
C PHE A 319 0.05 -15.03 -8.49
N SER A 320 -0.29 -14.68 -7.25
CA SER A 320 -0.12 -13.32 -6.72
C SER A 320 1.35 -12.92 -6.70
N TYR A 321 2.24 -13.79 -6.22
CA TYR A 321 3.68 -13.55 -6.21
C TYR A 321 4.21 -13.22 -7.61
N LEU A 322 3.98 -14.10 -8.58
CA LEU A 322 4.42 -13.90 -9.97
C LEU A 322 3.85 -12.62 -10.58
N SER A 323 2.56 -12.35 -10.32
CA SER A 323 1.91 -11.12 -10.80
C SER A 323 2.55 -9.84 -10.23
N THR A 324 3.05 -9.88 -8.99
CA THR A 324 3.64 -8.73 -8.30
C THR A 324 5.12 -8.50 -8.60
N LEU A 325 5.82 -9.44 -9.25
CA LEU A 325 7.24 -9.28 -9.57
C LEU A 325 7.46 -8.04 -10.45
N PRO A 326 8.39 -7.12 -10.11
CA PRO A 326 8.70 -5.99 -10.99
C PRO A 326 9.26 -6.42 -12.35
N VAL A 327 9.21 -5.53 -13.35
CA VAL A 327 9.88 -5.75 -14.65
C VAL A 327 11.38 -5.97 -14.41
N GLY A 328 11.93 -7.05 -14.97
CA GLY A 328 13.32 -7.47 -14.81
C GLY A 328 13.67 -8.09 -13.45
N ALA A 329 12.70 -8.36 -12.58
CA ALA A 329 12.94 -9.02 -11.30
C ALA A 329 13.15 -10.54 -11.48
N THR A 330 14.13 -11.08 -10.75
CA THR A 330 14.43 -12.51 -10.75
C THR A 330 13.35 -13.30 -9.99
N PHE A 331 12.94 -14.42 -10.56
CA PHE A 331 12.13 -15.42 -9.87
C PHE A 331 13.03 -16.33 -9.03
N TYR A 332 12.80 -16.34 -7.72
CA TYR A 332 13.52 -17.20 -6.78
C TYR A 332 12.64 -18.36 -6.33
N ARG A 333 13.10 -19.60 -6.53
CA ARG A 333 12.37 -20.82 -6.10
C ARG A 333 12.14 -20.85 -4.60
N SER A 334 13.14 -20.41 -3.83
CA SER A 334 13.06 -20.35 -2.36
C SER A 334 11.95 -19.43 -1.86
N GLU A 335 11.68 -18.33 -2.55
CA GLU A 335 10.63 -17.37 -2.18
C GLU A 335 9.24 -17.99 -2.38
N VAL A 336 9.04 -18.72 -3.47
CA VAL A 336 7.79 -19.47 -3.73
C VAL A 336 7.55 -20.51 -2.63
N ILE A 337 8.58 -21.30 -2.31
CA ILE A 337 8.52 -22.31 -1.26
C ILE A 337 8.18 -21.66 0.09
N ALA A 338 8.87 -20.56 0.45
CA ALA A 338 8.63 -19.85 1.71
C ALA A 338 7.19 -19.33 1.81
N ARG A 339 6.67 -18.69 0.74
CA ARG A 339 5.30 -18.16 0.69
C ARG A 339 4.25 -19.26 0.73
N ALA A 340 4.47 -20.38 0.05
CA ALA A 340 3.57 -21.52 0.11
C ALA A 340 3.54 -22.15 1.51
N LYS A 341 4.71 -22.29 2.16
CA LYS A 341 4.79 -22.80 3.55
C LYS A 341 4.21 -21.87 4.61
N ALA A 342 4.08 -20.57 4.30
CA ALA A 342 3.40 -19.62 5.18
C ALA A 342 1.87 -19.84 5.24
N VAL A 343 1.30 -20.59 4.29
CA VAL A 343 -0.13 -20.95 4.31
C VAL A 343 -0.37 -22.00 5.39
N ALA A 344 -1.28 -21.70 6.32
CA ALA A 344 -1.65 -22.62 7.40
C ALA A 344 -2.17 -23.94 6.82
N GLY A 345 -1.62 -25.06 7.31
CA GLY A 345 -1.97 -26.41 6.84
C GLY A 345 -1.01 -26.99 5.81
N VAL A 346 -0.02 -26.23 5.30
CA VAL A 346 1.05 -26.79 4.46
C VAL A 346 2.17 -27.35 5.34
N THR A 347 2.41 -28.65 5.25
CA THR A 347 3.51 -29.34 5.95
C THR A 347 4.79 -29.25 5.13
N ASP A 348 4.70 -29.55 3.83
CA ASP A 348 5.83 -29.47 2.90
C ASP A 348 5.39 -29.14 1.48
N ILE A 349 6.34 -28.66 0.67
CA ILE A 349 6.13 -28.36 -0.75
C ILE A 349 7.40 -28.68 -1.55
N VAL A 350 7.23 -29.41 -2.65
CA VAL A 350 8.30 -29.68 -3.61
C VAL A 350 7.96 -29.04 -4.95
N LEU A 351 8.80 -28.11 -5.39
CA LEU A 351 8.67 -27.42 -6.67
C LEU A 351 9.41 -28.22 -7.76
N SER A 352 8.67 -28.79 -8.71
CA SER A 352 9.22 -29.51 -9.87
C SER A 352 9.57 -28.56 -11.03
N GLU A 353 8.72 -27.58 -11.30
CA GLU A 353 8.98 -26.53 -12.29
C GLU A 353 8.72 -25.13 -11.69
N PRO A 354 9.55 -24.13 -12.00
CA PRO A 354 10.80 -24.20 -12.75
C PRO A 354 11.92 -24.93 -12.00
N ALA A 355 12.77 -25.66 -12.74
CA ALA A 355 13.90 -26.43 -12.18
C ALA A 355 15.06 -25.55 -11.66
N ALA A 356 15.08 -24.25 -11.97
CA ALA A 356 16.06 -23.28 -11.48
C ALA A 356 15.41 -21.90 -11.28
N ASN A 357 16.14 -20.98 -10.66
CA ASN A 357 15.72 -19.57 -10.62
C ASN A 357 15.71 -19.01 -12.05
N ILE A 358 14.75 -18.15 -12.36
CA ILE A 358 14.62 -17.53 -13.69
C ILE A 358 15.05 -16.07 -13.58
N VAL A 359 16.11 -15.71 -14.29
CA VAL A 359 16.60 -14.32 -14.40
C VAL A 359 16.12 -13.78 -15.75
N PRO A 360 15.13 -12.88 -15.78
CA PRO A 360 14.64 -12.29 -17.02
C PRO A 360 15.61 -11.22 -17.55
N ALA A 361 15.49 -10.87 -18.84
CA ALA A 361 16.14 -9.68 -19.36
C ALA A 361 15.54 -8.40 -18.74
N ASN A 362 16.27 -7.28 -18.82
CA ASN A 362 15.84 -6.06 -18.13
C ASN A 362 14.52 -5.45 -18.65
N HIS A 363 14.10 -5.84 -19.85
CA HIS A 363 12.87 -5.41 -20.51
C HIS A 363 11.74 -6.45 -20.40
N GLU A 364 11.97 -7.57 -19.72
CA GLU A 364 11.02 -8.67 -19.60
C GLU A 364 10.32 -8.65 -18.24
N LYS A 365 9.03 -8.96 -18.24
CA LYS A 365 8.21 -9.20 -17.05
C LYS A 365 7.88 -10.68 -16.99
N LEU A 366 8.32 -11.34 -15.93
CA LEU A 366 7.84 -12.68 -15.60
C LEU A 366 6.37 -12.59 -15.18
N ALA A 367 5.51 -13.37 -15.83
CA ALA A 367 4.08 -13.42 -15.58
C ALA A 367 3.64 -14.87 -15.30
N PRO A 368 2.56 -15.08 -14.54
CA PRO A 368 2.06 -16.42 -14.26
C PRO A 368 1.60 -17.12 -15.55
N GLY A 369 2.13 -18.31 -15.79
CA GLY A 369 1.67 -19.26 -16.80
C GLY A 369 0.71 -20.29 -16.20
N ALA A 370 0.86 -21.55 -16.57
CA ALA A 370 0.14 -22.68 -15.97
C ALA A 370 0.66 -22.94 -14.54
N ILE A 371 -0.24 -22.96 -13.56
CA ILE A 371 0.11 -23.27 -12.16
C ILE A 371 -0.61 -24.55 -11.76
N THR A 372 0.15 -25.64 -11.62
CA THR A 372 -0.36 -26.94 -11.17
C THR A 372 0.12 -27.23 -9.76
N VAL A 373 -0.82 -27.39 -8.84
CA VAL A 373 -0.53 -27.75 -7.45
C VAL A 373 -1.21 -29.08 -7.15
N THR A 374 -0.39 -30.12 -6.98
CA THR A 374 -0.82 -31.52 -6.81
C THR A 374 -0.84 -31.98 -5.38
#